data_AF-A0AAD3SAK1-F1
#
_entry.id   AF-A0AAD3SAK1-F1
#
_cell.length_a   1.000
_cell.length_b   1.000
_cell.length_c   1.000
_cell.angle_alpha   90.00
_cell.angle_beta   90.00
_cell.angle_gamma   90.00
#
_symmetry.space_group_name_H-M   'P 1'
#
loop_
_entity.id
_entity.type
_entity.pdbx_description
1 polymer ?
#
loop_
_entity_poly.entity_id
_entity_poly.type
_entity_poly.pdbx_seq_one_letter_code
_entity_poly.pdbx_strand_id
1 'polypeptide(L)'
;MHIKMVNPYRSGNMKRSNDNARLIMTTIMGVVFGFFVGASFPSVSLTKINFPSRLVSSLDVAFSDSGRSARGKSLEDVGSQKVPKIYVPTNPRGAEMLPPGIVVAETDLYLRRLWGNPSEDLPKKPKYLVTFTVGFDQKDNINAALKKFSDNFQIMLFHYDGRTSEWDQFEWSKRAIHVSAPKQTKWWYAKRFLHPDVVAAYDYIFIWDEDLGVEHFNAEKYIELVKKHGLEISQPGLEPNNGLTWEMTKRRGDREVHKETEEKPGWCSDPRLPPCAAFVEIMAPVFSREAWRCVWHMVQNDLVHGWGLDFALRRCVDPAHEKIGVVDSQWIVHKVIPSLGNQGKAENGKAPWEGVRERCKREWAQFQNRLASADRAYLAQTGKN
;
A
#
# COMPACT_ATOMS: atom_id res chain seq x y z
N MET A 1 4.17 43.59 -74.67
CA MET A 1 3.23 42.71 -75.40
C MET A 1 1.83 43.03 -74.90
N HIS A 2 1.05 43.75 -75.70
CA HIS A 2 -0.38 43.97 -75.46
C HIS A 2 -1.15 42.67 -75.69
N ILE A 3 -2.20 42.42 -74.91
CA ILE A 3 -3.59 42.24 -75.38
C ILE A 3 -4.53 42.42 -74.17
N LYS A 4 -5.48 43.35 -74.33
CA LYS A 4 -6.69 43.58 -73.52
C LYS A 4 -7.79 42.61 -73.96
N MET A 5 -8.73 42.31 -73.06
CA MET A 5 -10.22 42.29 -73.20
C MET A 5 -10.82 41.26 -72.21
N VAL A 6 -12.00 41.37 -71.59
CA VAL A 6 -13.06 42.39 -71.42
C VAL A 6 -13.94 41.92 -70.23
N ASN A 7 -14.56 42.90 -69.56
CA ASN A 7 -15.51 42.91 -68.42
C ASN A 7 -16.93 42.36 -68.83
N PRO A 8 -18.09 42.56 -68.14
CA PRO A 8 -18.48 42.82 -66.72
C PRO A 8 -19.80 42.09 -66.24
N TYR A 9 -20.31 42.44 -65.04
CA TYR A 9 -21.67 42.23 -64.44
C TYR A 9 -22.04 40.88 -63.80
N ARG A 10 -22.40 40.84 -62.50
CA ARG A 10 -23.75 41.16 -61.97
C ARG A 10 -23.85 41.06 -60.43
N SER A 11 -24.41 42.11 -59.83
CA SER A 11 -25.38 42.15 -58.71
C SER A 11 -25.17 41.32 -57.42
N GLY A 12 -25.16 42.04 -56.28
CA GLY A 12 -26.30 41.92 -55.35
C GLY A 12 -26.02 41.47 -53.92
N ASN A 13 -26.33 42.40 -53.00
CA ASN A 13 -26.83 42.20 -51.63
C ASN A 13 -25.83 42.03 -50.48
N MET A 14 -25.54 43.18 -49.84
CA MET A 14 -25.38 43.29 -48.39
C MET A 14 -26.47 42.50 -47.66
N LYS A 15 -26.10 41.43 -46.96
CA LYS A 15 -26.92 40.89 -45.86
C LYS A 15 -26.20 41.17 -44.55
N ARG A 16 -26.76 42.13 -43.82
CA ARG A 16 -26.49 42.46 -42.41
C ARG A 16 -26.57 41.15 -41.61
N SER A 17 -25.44 40.69 -41.06
CA SER A 17 -25.42 39.55 -40.14
C SER A 17 -26.26 39.90 -38.92
N ASN A 18 -27.33 39.15 -38.71
CA ASN A 18 -28.27 39.37 -37.61
C ASN A 18 -27.71 38.67 -36.37
N ASP A 19 -26.72 39.29 -35.73
CA ASP A 19 -26.00 38.70 -34.60
C ASP A 19 -26.93 38.44 -33.39
N ASN A 20 -28.00 39.24 -33.26
CA ASN A 20 -29.05 38.99 -32.27
C ASN A 20 -29.86 37.71 -32.56
N ALA A 21 -30.10 37.38 -33.83
CA ALA A 21 -30.78 36.12 -34.18
C ALA A 21 -29.90 34.91 -33.92
N ARG A 22 -28.57 35.04 -34.09
CA ARG A 22 -27.62 33.96 -33.80
C ARG A 22 -27.53 33.72 -32.28
N LEU A 23 -27.51 34.77 -31.47
CA LEU A 23 -27.51 34.65 -30.02
C LEU A 23 -28.82 34.01 -29.51
N ILE A 24 -29.97 34.47 -30.01
CA ILE A 24 -31.29 33.91 -29.65
C ILE A 24 -31.39 32.44 -30.06
N MET A 25 -30.92 32.06 -31.25
CA MET A 25 -30.97 30.67 -31.72
C MET A 25 -30.02 29.76 -30.92
N THR A 26 -28.88 30.29 -30.45
CA THR A 26 -27.94 29.55 -29.58
C THR A 26 -28.52 29.37 -28.17
N THR A 27 -29.21 30.38 -27.62
CA THR A 27 -29.89 30.28 -26.32
C THR A 27 -31.09 29.33 -26.39
N ILE A 28 -31.88 29.37 -27.46
CA ILE A 28 -33.01 28.44 -27.66
C ILE A 28 -32.49 27.02 -27.83
N MET A 29 -31.43 26.79 -28.62
CA MET A 29 -30.80 25.47 -28.72
C MET A 29 -30.25 24.97 -27.39
N GLY A 30 -29.65 25.84 -26.56
CA GLY A 30 -29.17 25.49 -25.22
C GLY A 30 -30.29 25.14 -24.24
N VAL A 31 -31.40 25.88 -24.27
CA VAL A 31 -32.59 25.61 -23.44
C VAL A 31 -33.30 24.33 -23.90
N VAL A 32 -33.43 24.12 -25.21
CA VAL A 32 -34.02 22.90 -25.78
C VAL A 32 -33.14 21.69 -25.46
N PHE A 33 -31.82 21.79 -25.63
CA PHE A 33 -30.89 20.71 -25.28
C PHE A 33 -30.88 20.43 -23.77
N GLY A 34 -30.90 21.47 -22.93
CA GLY A 34 -31.01 21.34 -21.47
C GLY A 34 -32.36 20.73 -21.03
N PHE A 35 -33.45 21.05 -21.73
CA PHE A 35 -34.77 20.47 -21.49
C PHE A 35 -34.86 19.02 -21.95
N PHE A 36 -34.27 18.66 -23.09
CA PHE A 36 -34.20 17.26 -23.55
C PHE A 36 -33.28 16.41 -22.67
N VAL A 37 -32.14 16.93 -22.21
CA VAL A 37 -31.28 16.23 -21.24
C VAL A 37 -32.00 16.11 -19.88
N GLY A 38 -32.64 17.17 -19.41
CA GLY A 38 -33.39 17.18 -18.14
C GLY A 38 -34.65 16.29 -18.14
N ALA A 39 -35.35 16.18 -19.28
CA ALA A 39 -36.50 15.29 -19.45
C ALA A 39 -36.11 13.84 -19.81
N SER A 40 -34.86 13.61 -20.22
CA SER A 40 -34.32 12.26 -20.48
C SER A 40 -33.69 11.61 -19.25
N PHE A 41 -33.55 12.34 -18.12
CA PHE A 41 -33.30 11.74 -16.83
C PHE A 41 -34.64 11.37 -16.18
N PRO A 42 -34.94 10.07 -15.96
CA PRO A 42 -36.05 9.73 -15.09
C PRO A 42 -35.71 10.31 -13.71
N SER A 43 -36.59 11.14 -13.17
CA SER A 43 -36.63 11.40 -11.73
C SER A 43 -36.64 10.02 -11.06
N VAL A 44 -35.54 9.65 -10.40
CA VAL A 44 -35.42 8.39 -9.68
C VAL A 44 -36.34 8.47 -8.47
N SER A 45 -37.62 8.20 -8.71
CA SER A 45 -38.48 7.63 -7.69
C SER A 45 -37.94 6.24 -7.42
N LEU A 46 -37.70 5.90 -6.16
CA LEU A 46 -37.47 4.51 -5.73
C LEU A 46 -38.77 3.72 -5.92
N THR A 47 -39.17 3.52 -7.16
CA THR A 47 -40.13 2.49 -7.53
C THR A 47 -39.44 1.14 -7.38
N LYS A 48 -40.04 0.28 -6.55
CA LYS A 48 -39.79 -1.16 -6.44
C LYS A 48 -39.09 -1.71 -7.69
N ILE A 49 -37.87 -2.20 -7.50
CA ILE A 49 -37.14 -2.97 -8.51
C ILE A 49 -37.96 -4.24 -8.78
N ASN A 50 -38.72 -4.26 -9.87
CA ASN A 50 -39.32 -5.49 -10.38
C ASN A 50 -38.28 -6.19 -11.24
N PHE A 51 -37.72 -7.28 -10.71
CA PHE A 51 -36.82 -8.14 -11.46
C PHE A 51 -37.58 -8.84 -12.60
N PRO A 52 -37.02 -8.91 -13.82
CA PRO A 52 -37.60 -9.72 -14.90
C PRO A 52 -37.63 -11.20 -14.48
N SER A 53 -38.73 -11.88 -14.79
CA SER A 53 -39.08 -13.25 -14.36
C SER A 53 -38.04 -14.34 -14.66
N ARG A 54 -37.04 -14.08 -15.50
CA ARG A 54 -35.92 -15.00 -15.77
C ARG A 54 -34.81 -14.97 -14.71
N LEU A 55 -34.67 -13.90 -13.92
CA LEU A 55 -33.70 -13.83 -12.82
C LEU A 55 -34.25 -14.46 -11.52
N VAL A 56 -35.58 -14.52 -11.39
CA VAL A 56 -36.26 -15.08 -10.21
C VAL A 56 -36.03 -16.59 -10.11
N SER A 57 -35.98 -17.30 -11.25
CA SER A 57 -35.70 -18.74 -11.28
C SER A 57 -34.34 -19.14 -10.71
N SER A 58 -33.28 -18.34 -10.88
CA SER A 58 -31.96 -18.66 -10.31
C SER A 58 -31.85 -18.27 -8.84
N LEU A 59 -32.61 -17.25 -8.42
CA LEU A 59 -32.69 -16.84 -7.02
C LEU A 59 -33.51 -17.81 -6.19
N ASP A 60 -34.65 -18.29 -6.70
CA ASP A 60 -35.52 -19.23 -5.98
C ASP A 60 -34.83 -20.57 -5.68
N VAL A 61 -33.98 -21.06 -6.60
CA VAL A 61 -33.18 -22.29 -6.38
C VAL A 61 -32.18 -22.13 -5.23
N ALA A 62 -31.63 -20.93 -5.03
CA ALA A 62 -30.70 -20.68 -3.92
C ALA A 62 -31.39 -20.59 -2.56
N PHE A 63 -32.68 -20.24 -2.52
CA PHE A 63 -33.46 -20.09 -1.27
C PHE A 63 -34.27 -21.34 -0.89
N SER A 64 -34.53 -22.26 -1.83
CA SER A 64 -35.42 -23.41 -1.59
C SER A 64 -34.86 -24.52 -0.70
N ASP A 65 -33.54 -24.55 -0.40
CA ASP A 65 -32.92 -25.69 0.31
C ASP A 65 -32.71 -25.48 1.82
N SER A 66 -33.32 -24.43 2.40
CA SER A 66 -33.24 -24.16 3.85
C SER A 66 -34.61 -23.95 4.48
N GLY A 67 -35.54 -24.87 4.21
CA GLY A 67 -36.90 -24.85 4.75
C GLY A 67 -37.06 -25.58 6.08
N ARG A 68 -36.71 -24.96 7.22
CA ARG A 68 -37.43 -25.12 8.51
C ARG A 68 -37.35 -23.85 9.38
N SER A 69 -38.28 -22.94 9.10
CA SER A 69 -38.97 -22.01 10.01
C SER A 69 -38.32 -21.67 11.37
N ALA A 70 -37.70 -20.50 11.46
CA ALA A 70 -37.89 -19.60 12.59
C ALA A 70 -38.31 -18.24 12.02
N ARG A 71 -39.60 -17.91 12.13
CA ARG A 71 -40.14 -16.59 11.76
C ARG A 71 -39.70 -15.56 12.82
N GLY A 72 -38.41 -15.21 12.80
CA GLY A 72 -37.87 -14.10 13.58
C GLY A 72 -38.36 -12.79 12.99
N LYS A 73 -38.77 -11.83 13.82
CA LYS A 73 -39.03 -10.45 13.37
C LYS A 73 -37.74 -9.91 12.77
N SER A 74 -37.76 -9.54 11.48
CA SER A 74 -36.64 -8.84 10.85
C SER A 74 -36.53 -7.44 11.46
N LEU A 75 -35.31 -6.97 11.71
CA LEU A 75 -35.07 -5.60 12.18
C LEU A 75 -35.58 -4.56 11.17
N GLU A 76 -35.67 -4.94 9.88
CA GLU A 76 -36.22 -4.11 8.80
C GLU A 76 -37.75 -3.98 8.85
N ASP A 77 -38.44 -4.96 9.46
CA ASP A 77 -39.89 -4.96 9.65
C ASP A 77 -40.32 -4.03 10.81
N VAL A 78 -39.36 -3.57 11.61
CA VAL A 78 -39.55 -2.59 12.69
C VAL A 78 -39.48 -1.19 12.08
N GLY A 79 -40.46 -0.86 11.23
CA GLY A 79 -40.53 0.40 10.51
C GLY A 79 -40.34 1.62 11.42
N SER A 80 -39.44 2.52 11.02
CA SER A 80 -39.28 3.91 11.49
C SER A 80 -39.16 4.17 13.01
N GLN A 81 -39.07 3.15 13.86
CA GLN A 81 -38.55 3.33 15.21
C GLN A 81 -37.04 3.35 15.09
N LYS A 82 -36.39 4.44 15.53
CA LYS A 82 -34.93 4.62 15.56
C LYS A 82 -34.28 3.26 15.81
N VAL A 83 -33.64 2.68 14.78
CA VAL A 83 -32.88 1.44 14.94
C VAL A 83 -32.04 1.66 16.20
N PRO A 84 -32.27 0.90 17.29
CA PRO A 84 -31.54 1.15 18.51
C PRO A 84 -30.08 1.13 18.13
N LYS A 85 -29.34 2.21 18.38
CA LYS A 85 -27.90 2.23 18.12
C LYS A 85 -27.35 1.03 18.87
N ILE A 86 -26.97 -0.03 18.16
CA ILE A 86 -26.41 -1.24 18.76
C ILE A 86 -24.95 -0.91 18.98
N TYR A 87 -24.72 0.08 19.84
CA TYR A 87 -23.40 0.56 20.14
C TYR A 87 -22.75 -0.45 21.07
N VAL A 88 -21.81 -1.20 20.52
CA VAL A 88 -20.85 -1.97 21.29
C VAL A 88 -19.54 -1.18 21.24
N PRO A 89 -18.94 -0.79 22.39
CA PRO A 89 -17.70 -0.01 22.43
C PRO A 89 -16.52 -0.64 21.67
N THR A 90 -16.57 -1.95 21.43
CA THR A 90 -15.57 -2.71 20.68
C THR A 90 -15.79 -2.70 19.16
N ASN A 91 -16.91 -2.15 18.67
CA ASN A 91 -17.17 -2.09 17.24
C ASN A 91 -16.24 -1.08 16.56
N PRO A 92 -15.81 -1.35 15.31
CA PRO A 92 -15.15 -0.35 14.48
C PRO A 92 -16.02 0.91 14.35
N ARG A 93 -15.37 2.08 14.27
CA ARG A 93 -16.07 3.34 13.99
C ARG A 93 -16.84 3.22 12.68
N GLY A 94 -18.11 3.62 12.66
CA GLY A 94 -18.99 3.49 11.51
C GLY A 94 -19.84 2.21 11.48
N ALA A 95 -19.61 1.26 12.39
CA ALA A 95 -20.40 0.02 12.50
C ALA A 95 -21.52 0.11 13.56
N GLU A 96 -21.86 1.31 14.07
CA GLU A 96 -22.80 1.51 15.19
C GLU A 96 -24.25 1.14 14.83
N MET A 97 -24.56 1.01 13.54
CA MET A 97 -25.86 0.63 13.02
C MET A 97 -25.94 -0.86 12.63
N LEU A 98 -24.84 -1.61 12.78
CA LEU A 98 -24.77 -3.01 12.38
C LEU A 98 -25.00 -3.93 13.59
N PRO A 99 -25.78 -5.02 13.44
CA PRO A 99 -25.83 -6.07 14.45
C PRO A 99 -24.44 -6.65 14.70
N PRO A 100 -24.01 -6.88 15.96
CA PRO A 100 -22.66 -7.34 16.26
C PRO A 100 -22.26 -8.63 15.52
N GLY A 101 -23.22 -9.52 15.25
CA GLY A 101 -22.96 -10.79 14.54
C GLY A 101 -22.59 -10.66 13.06
N ILE A 102 -22.75 -9.49 12.42
CA ILE A 102 -22.31 -9.24 11.04
C ILE A 102 -21.06 -8.36 10.96
N VAL A 103 -20.62 -7.78 12.07
CA VAL A 103 -19.48 -6.86 12.10
C VAL A 103 -18.18 -7.66 12.00
N VAL A 104 -17.41 -7.40 10.95
CA VAL A 104 -16.05 -7.90 10.78
C VAL A 104 -15.10 -6.71 10.93
N ALA A 105 -14.28 -6.73 11.98
CA ALA A 105 -13.47 -5.57 12.38
C ALA A 105 -12.18 -5.39 11.57
N GLU A 106 -11.66 -6.47 11.01
CA GLU A 106 -10.40 -6.53 10.26
C GLU A 106 -10.64 -7.19 8.89
N THR A 107 -9.75 -6.95 7.95
CA THR A 107 -9.74 -7.64 6.65
C THR A 107 -8.43 -8.38 6.47
N ASP A 108 -8.32 -9.14 5.38
CA ASP A 108 -7.12 -9.87 5.00
C ASP A 108 -6.81 -9.70 3.50
N LEU A 109 -5.65 -10.22 3.09
CA LEU A 109 -5.23 -10.26 1.67
C LEU A 109 -5.40 -11.67 1.08
N TYR A 110 -6.20 -12.55 1.69
CA TYR A 110 -6.39 -13.90 1.17
C TYR A 110 -7.25 -13.88 -0.10
N LEU A 111 -6.72 -14.47 -1.17
CA LEU A 111 -7.44 -14.61 -2.44
C LEU A 111 -8.58 -15.64 -2.28
N ARG A 112 -9.78 -15.26 -2.70
CA ARG A 112 -11.01 -16.06 -2.65
C ARG A 112 -11.49 -16.38 -4.06
N ARG A 113 -12.18 -17.51 -4.25
CA ARG A 113 -12.66 -17.92 -5.57
C ARG A 113 -13.90 -17.12 -5.94
N LEU A 114 -14.15 -16.96 -7.24
CA LEU A 114 -15.35 -16.27 -7.74
C LEU A 114 -16.64 -17.09 -7.55
N TRP A 115 -16.51 -18.40 -7.30
CA TRP A 115 -17.62 -19.35 -7.24
C TRP A 115 -17.36 -20.41 -6.17
N GLY A 116 -18.41 -21.16 -5.80
CA GLY A 116 -18.34 -22.26 -4.83
C GLY A 116 -18.68 -21.81 -3.40
N ASN A 117 -18.34 -22.65 -2.42
CA ASN A 117 -18.59 -22.36 -1.02
C ASN A 117 -17.40 -21.58 -0.41
N PRO A 118 -17.62 -20.40 0.22
CA PRO A 118 -16.56 -19.64 0.87
C PRO A 118 -15.73 -20.44 1.90
N SER A 119 -16.31 -21.46 2.55
CA SER A 119 -15.58 -22.29 3.53
C SER A 119 -14.45 -23.12 2.90
N GLU A 120 -14.48 -23.33 1.60
CA GLU A 120 -13.51 -24.13 0.85
C GLU A 120 -12.38 -23.30 0.22
N ASP A 121 -12.49 -21.97 0.23
CA ASP A 121 -11.56 -21.09 -0.50
C ASP A 121 -10.14 -21.10 0.09
N LEU A 122 -10.02 -21.34 1.41
CA LEU A 122 -8.77 -21.19 2.15
C LEU A 122 -8.40 -22.49 2.88
N PRO A 123 -8.08 -23.58 2.15
CA PRO A 123 -7.68 -24.84 2.76
C PRO A 123 -6.39 -24.69 3.59
N LYS A 124 -5.53 -23.75 3.21
CA LYS A 124 -4.35 -23.32 3.96
C LYS A 124 -4.27 -21.80 3.93
N LYS A 125 -4.11 -21.19 5.10
CA LYS A 125 -3.93 -19.73 5.25
C LYS A 125 -2.44 -19.41 5.40
N PRO A 126 -1.88 -18.56 4.53
CA PRO A 126 -0.53 -18.03 4.75
C PRO A 126 -0.44 -17.31 6.09
N LYS A 127 0.67 -17.54 6.81
CA LYS A 127 0.95 -16.97 8.14
C LYS A 127 1.78 -15.70 8.07
N TYR A 128 2.50 -15.52 6.98
CA TYR A 128 3.45 -14.43 6.80
C TYR A 128 3.15 -13.68 5.50
N LEU A 129 3.53 -12.41 5.43
CA LEU A 129 3.41 -11.59 4.24
C LEU A 129 4.80 -11.16 3.79
N VAL A 130 5.10 -11.29 2.50
CA VAL A 130 6.28 -10.71 1.89
C VAL A 130 5.89 -9.72 0.80
N THR A 131 6.46 -8.53 0.89
CA THR A 131 6.29 -7.47 -0.10
C THR A 131 7.63 -7.08 -0.71
N PHE A 132 7.63 -6.90 -2.03
CA PHE A 132 8.76 -6.33 -2.78
C PHE A 132 8.29 -5.12 -3.56
N THR A 133 9.10 -4.06 -3.59
CA THR A 133 8.88 -2.92 -4.49
C THR A 133 9.71 -3.10 -5.75
N VAL A 134 9.04 -3.37 -6.86
CA VAL A 134 9.64 -4.00 -8.04
C VAL A 134 9.46 -3.18 -9.32
N GLY A 135 10.47 -3.27 -10.16
CA GLY A 135 10.44 -3.02 -11.59
C GLY A 135 10.71 -4.32 -12.35
N PHE A 136 10.17 -4.42 -13.56
CA PHE A 136 10.26 -5.63 -14.37
C PHE A 136 11.71 -5.94 -14.80
N ASP A 137 12.58 -4.94 -14.89
CA ASP A 137 13.98 -5.17 -15.27
C ASP A 137 14.73 -6.03 -14.22
N GLN A 138 14.20 -6.10 -12.99
CA GLN A 138 14.74 -6.81 -11.83
C GLN A 138 14.01 -8.15 -11.58
N LYS A 139 13.11 -8.56 -12.49
CA LYS A 139 12.29 -9.77 -12.40
C LYS A 139 13.08 -11.05 -12.08
N ASP A 140 14.28 -11.19 -12.62
CA ASP A 140 15.10 -12.39 -12.44
C ASP A 140 15.65 -12.46 -11.01
N ASN A 141 15.97 -11.31 -10.41
CA ASN A 141 16.37 -11.22 -9.02
C ASN A 141 15.19 -11.52 -8.08
N ILE A 142 14.00 -10.98 -8.37
CA ILE A 142 12.79 -11.28 -7.60
C ILE A 142 12.38 -12.75 -7.72
N ASN A 143 12.49 -13.35 -8.90
CA ASN A 143 12.25 -14.77 -9.11
C ASN A 143 13.25 -15.64 -8.31
N ALA A 144 14.51 -15.22 -8.19
CA ALA A 144 15.48 -15.88 -7.31
C ALA A 144 15.12 -15.71 -5.82
N ALA A 145 14.67 -14.52 -5.42
CA ALA A 145 14.20 -14.21 -4.07
C ALA A 145 13.02 -15.10 -3.66
N LEU A 146 11.98 -15.17 -4.48
CA LEU A 146 10.74 -15.87 -4.14
C LEU A 146 10.88 -17.39 -4.03
N LYS A 147 11.95 -17.98 -4.58
CA LYS A 147 12.31 -19.39 -4.33
C LYS A 147 12.72 -19.67 -2.88
N LYS A 148 13.03 -18.65 -2.08
CA LYS A 148 13.40 -18.77 -0.66
C LYS A 148 12.22 -18.68 0.29
N PHE A 149 11.01 -18.45 -0.23
CA PHE A 149 9.77 -18.32 0.53
C PHE A 149 8.88 -19.54 0.26
N SER A 150 8.30 -20.09 1.33
CA SER A 150 7.40 -21.24 1.26
C SER A 150 5.96 -20.81 0.93
N ASP A 151 5.06 -21.77 0.88
CA ASP A 151 3.61 -21.55 0.78
C ASP A 151 2.97 -20.98 2.07
N ASN A 152 3.74 -20.78 3.15
CA ASN A 152 3.28 -20.03 4.32
C ASN A 152 3.31 -18.52 4.11
N PHE A 153 3.87 -18.05 2.98
CA PHE A 153 4.00 -16.63 2.66
C PHE A 153 2.96 -16.21 1.61
N GLN A 154 2.16 -15.20 1.94
CA GLN A 154 1.45 -14.42 0.92
C GLN A 154 2.45 -13.52 0.22
N ILE A 155 2.45 -13.53 -1.10
CA ILE A 155 3.34 -12.68 -1.91
C ILE A 155 2.53 -11.49 -2.41
N MET A 156 3.09 -10.29 -2.26
CA MET A 156 2.55 -9.05 -2.80
C MET A 156 3.66 -8.23 -3.45
N LEU A 157 3.43 -7.74 -4.67
CA LEU A 157 4.40 -6.98 -5.44
C LEU A 157 3.89 -5.56 -5.68
N PHE A 158 4.72 -4.57 -5.39
CA PHE A 158 4.46 -3.15 -5.61
C PHE A 158 5.19 -2.67 -6.87
N HIS A 159 4.47 -2.53 -7.98
CA HIS A 159 5.02 -2.26 -9.31
C HIS A 159 5.13 -0.77 -9.57
N TYR A 160 6.30 -0.20 -9.35
CA TYR A 160 6.55 1.23 -9.57
C TYR A 160 6.67 1.59 -11.07
N ASP A 161 6.76 0.61 -11.96
CA ASP A 161 6.96 0.80 -13.39
C ASP A 161 5.67 0.65 -14.21
N GLY A 162 4.56 0.24 -13.59
CA GLY A 162 3.29 0.01 -14.29
C GLY A 162 3.12 -1.38 -14.89
N ARG A 163 4.12 -2.26 -14.79
CA ARG A 163 4.19 -3.52 -15.56
C ARG A 163 3.79 -4.71 -14.71
N THR A 164 2.56 -5.18 -14.88
CA THR A 164 2.01 -6.29 -14.09
C THR A 164 1.86 -7.57 -14.90
N SER A 165 1.28 -7.50 -16.10
CA SER A 165 1.01 -8.68 -16.93
C SER A 165 2.26 -9.41 -17.41
N GLU A 166 3.38 -8.72 -17.60
CA GLU A 166 4.61 -9.37 -18.05
C GLU A 166 5.18 -10.34 -17.01
N TRP A 167 4.79 -10.21 -15.74
CA TRP A 167 5.16 -11.13 -14.67
C TRP A 167 4.44 -12.49 -14.77
N ASP A 168 3.38 -12.61 -15.57
CA ASP A 168 2.62 -13.86 -15.78
C ASP A 168 3.47 -15.00 -16.38
N GLN A 169 4.67 -14.68 -16.88
CA GLN A 169 5.68 -15.67 -17.26
C GLN A 169 6.13 -16.56 -16.08
N PHE A 170 5.93 -16.12 -14.83
CA PHE A 170 6.23 -16.92 -13.65
C PHE A 170 4.94 -17.48 -13.04
N GLU A 171 4.85 -18.80 -12.89
CA GLU A 171 3.66 -19.47 -12.34
C GLU A 171 3.33 -19.04 -10.89
N TRP A 172 4.34 -18.69 -10.09
CA TRP A 172 4.09 -18.14 -8.76
C TRP A 172 3.45 -16.75 -8.81
N SER A 173 3.69 -15.98 -9.87
CA SER A 173 3.20 -14.60 -10.00
C SER A 173 1.69 -14.56 -10.18
N LYS A 174 1.13 -15.55 -10.88
CA LYS A 174 -0.34 -15.69 -11.06
C LYS A 174 -1.10 -15.86 -9.74
N ARG A 175 -0.40 -16.22 -8.66
CA ARG A 175 -0.93 -16.38 -7.30
C ARG A 175 -0.50 -15.25 -6.35
N ALA A 176 0.34 -14.33 -6.83
CA ALA A 176 0.75 -13.16 -6.07
C ALA A 176 -0.28 -12.03 -6.23
N ILE A 177 -0.24 -11.08 -5.28
CA ILE A 177 -1.04 -9.86 -5.37
C ILE A 177 -0.20 -8.79 -6.04
N HIS A 178 -0.70 -8.21 -7.12
CA HIS A 178 -0.02 -7.14 -7.85
C HIS A 178 -0.71 -5.82 -7.56
N VAL A 179 0.03 -4.83 -7.06
CA VAL A 179 -0.44 -3.44 -6.92
C VAL A 179 0.47 -2.54 -7.74
N SER A 180 -0.12 -1.72 -8.61
CA SER A 180 0.64 -0.86 -9.49
C SER A 180 0.18 0.59 -9.43
N ALA A 181 1.15 1.46 -9.15
CA ALA A 181 1.06 2.90 -9.16
C ALA A 181 2.40 3.45 -9.69
N PRO A 182 2.45 4.00 -10.91
CA PRO A 182 3.71 4.41 -11.50
C PRO A 182 4.48 5.42 -10.65
N LYS A 183 5.80 5.23 -10.58
CA LYS A 183 6.79 6.10 -9.92
C LYS A 183 6.51 6.35 -8.43
N GLN A 184 5.88 5.38 -7.76
CA GLN A 184 5.70 5.40 -6.30
C GLN A 184 6.78 4.57 -5.60
N THR A 185 7.16 5.02 -4.40
CA THR A 185 8.19 4.41 -3.56
C THR A 185 7.60 3.31 -2.67
N LYS A 186 8.49 2.44 -2.14
CA LYS A 186 8.13 1.37 -1.19
C LYS A 186 7.24 1.83 -0.05
N TRP A 187 7.63 2.92 0.61
CA TRP A 187 6.89 3.43 1.78
C TRP A 187 5.57 4.11 1.41
N TRP A 188 5.44 4.63 0.18
CA TRP A 188 4.14 5.10 -0.31
C TRP A 188 3.13 3.96 -0.42
N TYR A 189 3.57 2.82 -0.98
CA TYR A 189 2.74 1.60 -1.07
C TYR A 189 2.44 1.03 0.31
N ALA A 190 3.46 0.83 1.13
CA ALA A 190 3.29 0.27 2.48
C ALA A 190 2.28 1.08 3.30
N LYS A 191 2.33 2.42 3.23
CA LYS A 191 1.36 3.29 3.92
C LYS A 191 -0.09 3.09 3.45
N ARG A 192 -0.32 2.72 2.19
CA ARG A 192 -1.66 2.65 1.59
C ARG A 192 -2.26 1.25 1.55
N PHE A 193 -1.43 0.23 1.36
CA PHE A 193 -1.88 -1.14 1.11
C PHE A 193 -1.55 -2.11 2.25
N LEU A 194 -0.70 -1.71 3.20
CA LEU A 194 -0.38 -2.50 4.40
C LEU A 194 -0.99 -1.86 5.65
N HIS A 195 -2.25 -1.43 5.59
CA HIS A 195 -2.94 -0.93 6.78
C HIS A 195 -2.94 -2.01 7.88
N PRO A 196 -2.76 -1.68 9.17
CA PRO A 196 -2.64 -2.67 10.23
C PRO A 196 -3.81 -3.65 10.26
N ASP A 197 -5.04 -3.15 10.12
CA ASP A 197 -6.25 -3.99 10.11
C ASP A 197 -6.43 -4.80 8.81
N VAL A 198 -5.62 -4.56 7.77
CA VAL A 198 -5.59 -5.37 6.53
C VAL A 198 -4.55 -6.49 6.65
N VAL A 199 -3.44 -6.23 7.32
CA VAL A 199 -2.34 -7.19 7.48
C VAL A 199 -2.37 -7.91 8.83
N ALA A 200 -3.40 -7.66 9.64
CA ALA A 200 -3.69 -8.34 10.91
C ALA A 200 -4.00 -9.84 10.75
N ALA A 201 -3.95 -10.41 9.55
CA ALA A 201 -3.97 -11.85 9.34
C ALA A 201 -2.58 -12.51 9.38
N TYR A 202 -1.49 -11.71 9.32
CA TYR A 202 -0.12 -12.20 9.22
C TYR A 202 0.65 -11.99 10.53
N ASP A 203 1.49 -12.94 10.93
CA ASP A 203 2.32 -12.84 12.14
C ASP A 203 3.49 -11.86 11.91
N TYR A 204 4.11 -11.96 10.73
CA TYR A 204 5.27 -11.18 10.31
C TYR A 204 5.13 -10.67 8.88
N ILE A 205 5.63 -9.46 8.64
CA ILE A 205 5.49 -8.69 7.41
C ILE A 205 6.88 -8.25 6.93
N PHE A 206 7.29 -8.74 5.77
CA PHE A 206 8.56 -8.40 5.12
C PHE A 206 8.32 -7.27 4.12
N ILE A 207 9.12 -6.21 4.20
CA ILE A 207 8.99 -5.03 3.33
C ILE A 207 10.31 -4.74 2.65
N TRP A 208 10.60 -5.47 1.58
CA TRP A 208 11.95 -5.58 1.01
C TRP A 208 12.11 -4.78 -0.29
N ASP A 209 13.33 -4.31 -0.52
CA ASP A 209 13.77 -3.79 -1.81
C ASP A 209 14.07 -4.93 -2.80
N GLU A 210 14.10 -4.60 -4.08
CA GLU A 210 14.24 -5.55 -5.19
C GLU A 210 15.68 -5.94 -5.53
N ASP A 211 16.67 -5.25 -4.98
CA ASP A 211 18.09 -5.37 -5.32
C ASP A 211 18.89 -6.22 -4.31
N LEU A 212 18.20 -7.19 -3.70
CA LEU A 212 18.75 -8.10 -2.69
C LEU A 212 19.15 -9.45 -3.29
N GLY A 213 20.39 -9.88 -3.03
CA GLY A 213 20.86 -11.26 -3.19
C GLY A 213 20.47 -12.09 -1.98
N VAL A 214 19.89 -13.27 -2.22
CA VAL A 214 19.29 -14.13 -1.19
C VAL A 214 19.86 -15.55 -1.22
N GLU A 215 21.03 -15.73 -1.82
CA GLU A 215 21.64 -17.03 -2.07
C GLU A 215 21.75 -17.85 -0.78
N HIS A 216 22.03 -17.18 0.33
CA HIS A 216 22.21 -17.74 1.67
C HIS A 216 21.03 -17.57 2.63
N PHE A 217 19.91 -17.07 2.12
CA PHE A 217 18.70 -16.83 2.90
C PHE A 217 17.69 -17.97 2.77
N ASN A 218 16.98 -18.26 3.86
CA ASN A 218 15.81 -19.14 3.94
C ASN A 218 14.76 -18.50 4.86
N ALA A 219 13.56 -18.22 4.33
CA ALA A 219 12.56 -17.45 5.06
C ALA A 219 11.98 -18.19 6.29
N GLU A 220 11.85 -19.52 6.22
CA GLU A 220 11.35 -20.33 7.35
C GLU A 220 12.36 -20.35 8.49
N LYS A 221 13.64 -20.58 8.18
CA LYS A 221 14.72 -20.54 9.18
C LYS A 221 14.92 -19.15 9.77
N TYR A 222 14.74 -18.12 8.97
CA TYR A 222 14.75 -16.74 9.47
C TYR A 222 13.63 -16.52 10.49
N ILE A 223 12.39 -16.90 10.19
CA ILE A 223 11.27 -16.71 11.13
C ILE A 223 11.43 -17.57 12.39
N GLU A 224 11.97 -18.79 12.28
CA GLU A 224 12.31 -19.62 13.44
C GLU A 224 13.23 -18.86 14.41
N LEU A 225 14.27 -18.19 13.90
CA LEU A 225 15.23 -17.43 14.69
C LEU A 225 14.62 -16.14 15.24
N VAL A 226 13.85 -15.41 14.44
CA VAL A 226 13.12 -14.21 14.88
C VAL A 226 12.23 -14.54 16.09
N LYS A 227 11.46 -15.63 15.99
CA LYS A 227 10.60 -16.12 17.09
C LYS A 227 11.43 -16.60 18.29
N LYS A 228 12.49 -17.39 18.06
CA LYS A 228 13.39 -17.90 19.11
C LYS A 228 14.02 -16.78 19.94
N HIS A 229 14.40 -15.68 19.30
CA HIS A 229 15.12 -14.56 19.93
C HIS A 229 14.20 -13.40 20.35
N GLY A 230 12.88 -13.55 20.20
CA GLY A 230 11.88 -12.55 20.61
C GLY A 230 12.01 -11.23 19.83
N LEU A 231 12.37 -11.30 18.56
CA LEU A 231 12.54 -10.11 17.72
C LEU A 231 11.18 -9.65 17.16
N GLU A 232 10.86 -8.38 17.37
CA GLU A 232 9.64 -7.71 16.88
C GLU A 232 9.91 -6.90 15.62
N ILE A 233 11.13 -6.36 15.48
CA ILE A 233 11.60 -5.72 14.26
C ILE A 233 12.98 -6.32 13.94
N SER A 234 13.18 -6.80 12.73
CA SER A 234 14.42 -7.47 12.39
C SER A 234 14.80 -7.28 10.94
N GLN A 235 16.03 -7.65 10.60
CA GLN A 235 16.45 -7.83 9.22
C GLN A 235 17.45 -9.00 9.11
N PRO A 236 17.64 -9.58 7.92
CA PRO A 236 18.78 -10.46 7.65
C PRO A 236 20.11 -9.72 7.82
N GLY A 237 21.18 -10.44 8.18
CA GLY A 237 22.53 -9.88 8.15
C GLY A 237 22.94 -9.44 6.74
N LEU A 238 23.67 -8.33 6.62
CA LEU A 238 24.21 -7.87 5.35
C LEU A 238 25.64 -8.35 5.18
N GLU A 239 25.92 -8.98 4.04
CA GLU A 239 27.28 -9.38 3.70
C GLU A 239 28.17 -8.15 3.43
N PRO A 240 29.37 -8.06 4.03
CA PRO A 240 30.19 -6.83 4.00
C PRO A 240 30.91 -6.57 2.66
N ASN A 241 30.58 -7.30 1.60
CA ASN A 241 31.39 -7.35 0.38
C ASN A 241 31.49 -6.02 -0.40
N ASN A 242 30.56 -5.08 -0.20
CA ASN A 242 30.48 -3.82 -0.97
C ASN A 242 30.48 -2.55 -0.12
N GLY A 243 31.01 -2.61 1.10
CA GLY A 243 30.93 -1.51 2.07
C GLY A 243 29.52 -1.38 2.64
N LEU A 244 29.45 -1.00 3.92
CA LEU A 244 28.19 -0.86 4.65
C LEU A 244 28.13 0.52 5.29
N THR A 245 26.94 1.12 5.29
CA THR A 245 26.74 2.41 5.94
C THR A 245 26.82 2.27 7.46
N TRP A 246 26.18 1.21 8.00
CA TRP A 246 25.98 0.97 9.43
C TRP A 246 26.57 -0.38 9.85
N GLU A 247 27.48 -0.39 10.83
CA GLU A 247 28.06 -1.62 11.38
C GLU A 247 27.00 -2.53 12.02
N MET A 248 25.89 -1.96 12.47
CA MET A 248 24.75 -2.69 13.05
C MET A 248 24.06 -3.62 12.04
N THR A 249 24.18 -3.35 10.74
CA THR A 249 23.54 -4.18 9.70
C THR A 249 24.42 -5.33 9.23
N LYS A 250 25.71 -5.24 9.50
CA LYS A 250 26.74 -6.15 9.01
C LYS A 250 26.55 -7.53 9.63
N ARG A 251 26.65 -8.57 8.81
CA ARG A 251 26.61 -9.95 9.28
C ARG A 251 27.79 -10.26 10.20
N ARG A 252 27.53 -10.94 11.31
CA ARG A 252 28.51 -11.55 12.22
C ARG A 252 28.62 -13.05 11.94
N GLY A 253 29.83 -13.58 11.80
CA GLY A 253 30.05 -14.99 11.42
C GLY A 253 29.95 -15.99 12.58
N ASP A 254 29.92 -15.50 13.82
CA ASP A 254 30.13 -16.27 15.06
C ASP A 254 28.85 -16.48 15.88
N ARG A 255 27.70 -16.00 15.42
CA ARG A 255 26.44 -15.98 16.17
C ARG A 255 25.22 -16.10 15.27
N GLU A 256 24.06 -16.40 15.87
CA GLU A 256 22.79 -16.48 15.15
C GLU A 256 22.16 -15.09 14.92
N VAL A 257 22.26 -14.22 15.93
CA VAL A 257 21.69 -12.87 15.91
C VAL A 257 22.61 -11.91 16.68
N HIS A 258 22.52 -10.62 16.37
CA HIS A 258 23.00 -9.54 17.23
C HIS A 258 22.00 -8.40 17.30
N LYS A 259 22.05 -7.65 18.41
CA LYS A 259 21.12 -6.56 18.73
C LYS A 259 21.85 -5.25 19.03
N GLU A 260 23.16 -5.33 19.10
CA GLU A 260 24.07 -4.22 19.35
C GLU A 260 25.36 -4.38 18.52
N THR A 261 26.05 -3.26 18.31
CA THR A 261 27.35 -3.20 17.66
C THR A 261 28.21 -2.10 18.28
N GLU A 262 29.52 -2.21 18.06
CA GLU A 262 30.41 -1.05 18.09
C GLU A 262 30.31 -0.31 16.74
N GLU A 263 30.08 0.99 16.78
CA GLU A 263 30.04 1.87 15.61
C GLU A 263 31.27 2.77 15.54
N LYS A 264 31.37 3.52 14.44
CA LYS A 264 32.43 4.53 14.26
C LYS A 264 32.43 5.52 15.44
N PRO A 265 33.62 5.99 15.89
CA PRO A 265 33.72 6.95 17.00
C PRO A 265 32.82 8.17 16.81
N GLY A 266 32.00 8.48 17.82
CA GLY A 266 31.07 9.62 17.82
C GLY A 266 29.71 9.39 17.14
N TRP A 267 29.44 8.19 16.61
CA TRP A 267 28.17 7.89 15.94
C TRP A 267 27.06 7.45 16.90
N CYS A 268 27.43 6.99 18.09
CA CYS A 268 26.47 6.56 19.11
C CYS A 268 26.54 7.48 20.32
N SER A 269 25.45 8.21 20.55
CA SER A 269 25.27 9.00 21.76
C SER A 269 25.00 8.12 22.99
N ASP A 270 24.37 6.97 22.77
CA ASP A 270 24.06 5.95 23.78
C ASP A 270 24.12 4.58 23.08
N PRO A 271 24.83 3.58 23.64
CA PRO A 271 24.98 2.26 23.04
C PRO A 271 23.65 1.49 22.87
N ARG A 272 22.61 1.82 23.64
CA ARG A 272 21.28 1.20 23.51
C ARG A 272 20.41 1.87 22.44
N LEU A 273 20.90 2.92 21.80
CA LEU A 273 20.16 3.69 20.81
C LEU A 273 20.73 3.51 19.40
N PRO A 274 19.92 3.78 18.36
CA PRO A 274 20.40 3.82 17.00
C PRO A 274 21.57 4.80 16.83
N PRO A 275 22.56 4.48 15.99
CA PRO A 275 22.65 3.25 15.18
C PRO A 275 23.26 2.04 15.91
N CYS A 276 23.82 2.17 17.12
CA CYS A 276 24.52 1.10 17.82
C CYS A 276 23.64 -0.07 18.25
N ALA A 277 22.39 0.18 18.58
CA ALA A 277 21.39 -0.83 18.90
C ALA A 277 20.01 -0.35 18.48
N ALA A 278 19.01 -1.20 18.61
CA ALA A 278 17.62 -0.85 18.29
C ALA A 278 17.41 -0.33 16.85
N PHE A 279 18.25 -0.79 15.91
CA PHE A 279 18.33 -0.29 14.54
C PHE A 279 18.34 -1.45 13.54
N VAL A 280 17.54 -1.31 12.49
CA VAL A 280 17.63 -2.09 11.25
C VAL A 280 17.41 -1.12 10.10
N GLU A 281 18.07 -1.38 8.97
CA GLU A 281 17.96 -0.53 7.80
C GLU A 281 16.62 -0.76 7.09
N ILE A 282 16.06 0.32 6.55
CA ILE A 282 14.78 0.31 5.84
C ILE A 282 14.78 -0.55 4.57
N MET A 283 15.91 -1.08 4.11
CA MET A 283 16.04 -1.86 2.87
C MET A 283 15.36 -3.23 2.95
N ALA A 284 15.64 -3.99 4.01
CA ALA A 284 15.12 -5.35 4.20
C ALA A 284 14.46 -5.62 5.57
N PRO A 285 13.64 -4.69 6.11
CA PRO A 285 13.03 -4.88 7.42
C PRO A 285 11.93 -5.96 7.39
N VAL A 286 11.77 -6.59 8.55
CA VAL A 286 10.71 -7.53 8.88
C VAL A 286 10.09 -7.08 10.19
N PHE A 287 8.78 -6.92 10.20
CA PHE A 287 8.02 -6.46 11.36
C PHE A 287 7.09 -7.57 11.84
N SER A 288 6.97 -7.75 13.16
CA SER A 288 5.80 -8.42 13.72
C SER A 288 4.54 -7.58 13.44
N ARG A 289 3.36 -8.18 13.54
CA ARG A 289 2.10 -7.42 13.37
C ARG A 289 1.98 -6.25 14.34
N GLU A 290 2.43 -6.44 15.58
CA GLU A 290 2.27 -5.46 16.66
C GLU A 290 3.20 -4.27 16.43
N ALA A 291 4.46 -4.55 16.10
CA ALA A 291 5.41 -3.51 15.72
C ALA A 291 4.94 -2.76 14.47
N TRP A 292 4.46 -3.47 13.44
CA TRP A 292 3.96 -2.85 12.22
C TRP A 292 2.76 -1.93 12.48
N ARG A 293 1.84 -2.29 13.38
CA ARG A 293 0.70 -1.45 13.75
C ARG A 293 1.16 -0.06 14.21
N CYS A 294 2.19 0.01 15.04
CA CYS A 294 2.79 1.29 15.44
C CYS A 294 3.55 1.96 14.29
N VAL A 295 4.43 1.23 13.59
CA VAL A 295 5.27 1.79 12.51
C VAL A 295 4.41 2.39 11.39
N TRP A 296 3.31 1.75 11.03
CA TRP A 296 2.39 2.26 10.02
C TRP A 296 1.85 3.66 10.36
N HIS A 297 1.55 3.93 11.63
CA HIS A 297 1.10 5.26 12.09
C HIS A 297 2.23 6.28 12.10
N MET A 298 3.48 5.84 12.24
CA MET A 298 4.66 6.68 12.14
C MET A 298 4.94 7.13 10.70
N VAL A 299 4.69 6.26 9.71
CA VAL A 299 4.88 6.59 8.29
C VAL A 299 3.92 7.70 7.86
N GLN A 300 4.48 8.78 7.31
CA GLN A 300 3.77 9.99 6.91
C GLN A 300 3.21 9.85 5.48
N ASN A 301 2.03 10.41 5.22
CA ASN A 301 1.37 10.26 3.91
C ASN A 301 2.10 10.96 2.74
N ASP A 302 2.82 12.05 3.04
CA ASP A 302 3.49 12.94 2.10
C ASP A 302 5.03 12.74 2.02
N LEU A 303 5.62 12.05 3.02
CA LEU A 303 7.04 11.69 3.03
C LEU A 303 7.19 10.25 2.55
N VAL A 304 7.50 10.08 1.27
CA VAL A 304 7.32 8.81 0.57
C VAL A 304 8.60 7.96 0.53
N HIS A 305 9.79 8.52 0.75
CA HIS A 305 11.04 7.76 0.62
C HIS A 305 11.41 6.97 1.88
N GLY A 306 10.88 7.35 3.05
CA GLY A 306 11.11 6.67 4.32
C GLY A 306 12.51 6.81 4.93
N TRP A 307 13.40 7.64 4.37
CA TRP A 307 14.71 7.93 4.97
C TRP A 307 14.55 8.51 6.38
N GLY A 308 15.27 7.93 7.34
CA GLY A 308 15.19 8.29 8.75
C GLY A 308 14.17 7.49 9.57
N LEU A 309 13.31 6.68 8.93
CA LEU A 309 12.39 5.80 9.66
C LEU A 309 13.15 4.77 10.50
N ASP A 310 14.23 4.21 9.97
CA ASP A 310 15.20 3.31 10.61
C ASP A 310 15.65 3.79 11.99
N PHE A 311 15.89 5.09 12.16
CA PHE A 311 16.24 5.70 13.46
C PHE A 311 15.06 5.82 14.44
N ALA A 312 13.83 5.80 13.92
CA ALA A 312 12.62 5.99 14.70
C ALA A 312 11.91 4.67 15.03
N LEU A 313 12.23 3.55 14.37
CA LEU A 313 11.61 2.24 14.58
C LEU A 313 11.62 1.80 16.05
N ARG A 314 12.68 2.16 16.81
CA ARG A 314 12.80 1.90 18.26
C ARG A 314 11.61 2.39 19.10
N ARG A 315 10.83 3.35 18.60
CA ARG A 315 9.67 3.90 19.33
C ARG A 315 8.46 2.97 19.33
N CYS A 316 8.49 1.92 18.52
CA CYS A 316 7.37 0.99 18.34
C CYS A 316 7.56 -0.34 19.05
N VAL A 317 8.62 -0.48 19.86
CA VAL A 317 8.94 -1.71 20.58
C VAL A 317 9.60 -1.38 21.91
N ASP A 318 9.27 -2.12 22.96
CA ASP A 318 9.83 -1.93 24.30
C ASP A 318 10.23 -3.29 24.96
N PRO A 319 11.46 -3.44 25.50
CA PRO A 319 12.63 -2.58 25.31
C PRO A 319 13.23 -2.75 23.90
N ALA A 320 13.44 -1.64 23.19
CA ALA A 320 13.80 -1.69 21.76
C ALA A 320 15.13 -2.39 21.47
N HIS A 321 16.17 -2.17 22.29
CA HIS A 321 17.50 -2.74 22.11
C HIS A 321 17.55 -4.26 22.32
N GLU A 322 16.53 -4.87 22.92
CA GLU A 322 16.44 -6.32 23.09
C GLU A 322 15.53 -6.99 22.06
N LYS A 323 14.67 -6.23 21.39
CA LYS A 323 13.65 -6.76 20.48
C LYS A 323 13.83 -6.33 19.03
N ILE A 324 14.80 -5.47 18.76
CA ILE A 324 15.21 -5.10 17.42
C ILE A 324 16.62 -5.64 17.17
N GLY A 325 16.81 -6.37 16.07
CA GLY A 325 18.11 -6.98 15.79
C GLY A 325 18.26 -7.58 14.41
N VAL A 326 19.48 -8.04 14.14
CA VAL A 326 19.90 -8.61 12.87
C VAL A 326 20.08 -10.12 13.03
N VAL A 327 19.54 -10.88 12.09
CA VAL A 327 19.66 -12.34 12.05
C VAL A 327 20.87 -12.71 11.19
N ASP A 328 21.99 -13.01 11.82
CA ASP A 328 23.28 -13.21 11.18
C ASP A 328 23.42 -14.54 10.43
N SER A 329 22.78 -15.59 10.95
CA SER A 329 22.83 -16.91 10.33
C SER A 329 21.96 -17.03 9.08
N GLN A 330 21.17 -16.00 8.76
CA GLN A 330 20.37 -15.86 7.55
C GLN A 330 20.68 -14.49 6.93
N TRP A 331 21.56 -14.46 5.93
CA TRP A 331 22.08 -13.21 5.39
C TRP A 331 21.72 -13.00 3.92
N ILE A 332 21.82 -11.74 3.52
CA ILE A 332 21.56 -11.25 2.18
C ILE A 332 22.72 -10.37 1.70
N VAL A 333 22.76 -10.11 0.40
CA VAL A 333 23.77 -9.26 -0.26
C VAL A 333 23.07 -8.07 -0.90
N HIS A 334 23.55 -6.85 -0.65
CA HIS A 334 23.06 -5.68 -1.38
C HIS A 334 23.73 -5.60 -2.76
N LYS A 335 22.96 -5.85 -3.83
CA LYS A 335 23.49 -5.88 -5.20
C LYS A 335 23.61 -4.50 -5.83
N VAL A 336 23.01 -3.47 -5.22
CA VAL A 336 23.03 -2.07 -5.71
C VAL A 336 22.59 -1.97 -7.18
N ILE A 337 21.58 -2.77 -7.55
CA ILE A 337 21.05 -2.78 -8.91
C ILE A 337 20.28 -1.47 -9.10
N PRO A 338 20.52 -0.72 -10.20
CA PRO A 338 19.82 0.53 -10.40
C PRO A 338 18.29 0.33 -10.41
N SER A 339 17.61 1.07 -9.54
CA SER A 339 16.19 0.88 -9.22
C SER A 339 15.41 2.19 -9.40
N LEU A 340 14.30 2.35 -8.68
CA LEU A 340 13.45 3.54 -8.65
C LEU A 340 14.20 4.89 -8.56
N GLY A 341 15.40 4.92 -7.96
CA GLY A 341 16.24 6.13 -7.95
C GLY A 341 16.48 6.73 -9.34
N ASN A 342 16.58 5.89 -10.38
CA ASN A 342 16.77 6.36 -11.76
C ASN A 342 15.50 6.84 -12.45
N GLN A 343 14.32 6.67 -11.84
CA GLN A 343 13.03 7.12 -12.37
C GLN A 343 12.74 8.60 -12.08
N GLY A 344 13.72 9.33 -11.51
CA GLY A 344 13.68 10.78 -11.33
C GLY A 344 13.69 11.57 -12.65
N LYS A 345 13.78 12.89 -12.54
CA LYS A 345 13.97 13.77 -13.70
C LYS A 345 15.41 14.24 -13.75
N ALA A 346 16.03 14.16 -14.93
CA ALA A 346 17.28 14.85 -15.19
C ALA A 346 16.99 16.35 -15.30
N GLU A 347 17.71 17.17 -14.55
CA GLU A 347 17.54 18.63 -14.53
C GLU A 347 18.92 19.30 -14.48
N ASN A 348 19.14 20.34 -15.28
CA ASN A 348 20.38 21.14 -15.27
C ASN A 348 21.68 20.31 -15.38
N GLY A 349 21.67 19.26 -16.21
CA GLY A 349 22.82 18.36 -16.39
C GLY A 349 23.03 17.34 -15.26
N LYS A 350 22.20 17.34 -14.21
CA LYS A 350 22.22 16.33 -13.15
C LYS A 350 21.52 15.05 -13.58
N ALA A 351 22.03 13.91 -13.12
CA ALA A 351 21.42 12.62 -13.37
C ALA A 351 20.11 12.46 -12.57
N PRO A 352 19.13 11.69 -13.06
CA PRO A 352 17.83 11.51 -12.39
C PRO A 352 17.91 11.13 -10.89
N TRP A 353 18.87 10.27 -10.54
CA TRP A 353 19.05 9.79 -9.17
C TRP A 353 19.50 10.88 -8.20
N GLU A 354 20.15 11.94 -8.68
CA GLU A 354 20.59 13.05 -7.84
C GLU A 354 19.38 13.83 -7.30
N GLY A 355 18.40 14.12 -8.15
CA GLY A 355 17.16 14.79 -7.74
C GLY A 355 16.33 13.96 -6.76
N VAL A 356 16.28 12.64 -6.95
CA VAL A 356 15.65 11.70 -5.99
C VAL A 356 16.38 11.75 -4.65
N ARG A 357 17.72 11.66 -4.66
CA ARG A 357 18.52 11.69 -3.42
C ARG A 357 18.40 13.02 -2.68
N GLU A 358 18.34 14.14 -3.38
CA GLU A 358 18.04 15.44 -2.78
C GLU A 358 16.67 15.48 -2.11
N ARG A 359 15.64 14.90 -2.75
CA ARG A 359 14.31 14.76 -2.16
C ARG A 359 14.34 13.87 -0.91
N CYS A 360 15.04 12.73 -0.93
CA CYS A 360 15.19 11.87 0.24
C CYS A 360 15.78 12.63 1.44
N LYS A 361 16.84 13.42 1.23
CA LYS A 361 17.46 14.25 2.28
C LYS A 361 16.47 15.28 2.84
N ARG A 362 15.70 15.95 1.98
CA ARG A 362 14.68 16.92 2.41
C ARG A 362 13.57 16.26 3.22
N GLU A 363 13.05 15.12 2.76
CA GLU A 363 12.00 14.38 3.47
C GLU A 363 12.49 13.87 4.83
N TRP A 364 13.73 13.37 4.92
CA TRP A 364 14.33 12.96 6.19
C TRP A 364 14.41 14.12 7.19
N ALA A 365 14.94 15.29 6.76
CA ALA A 365 15.00 16.47 7.61
C ALA A 365 13.60 16.92 8.08
N GLN A 366 12.60 16.87 7.20
CA GLN A 366 11.21 17.18 7.57
C GLN A 366 10.64 16.17 8.57
N PHE A 367 10.89 14.87 8.39
CA PHE A 367 10.45 13.84 9.32
C PHE A 367 11.04 14.05 10.71
N GLN A 368 12.36 14.29 10.81
CA GLN A 368 13.02 14.58 12.09
C GLN A 368 12.44 15.82 12.77
N ASN A 369 12.21 16.89 12.00
CA ASN A 369 11.62 18.13 12.53
C ASN A 369 10.19 17.92 13.05
N ARG A 370 9.35 17.16 12.32
CA ARG A 370 7.99 16.82 12.75
C ARG A 370 8.00 16.02 14.04
N LEU A 371 8.82 14.97 14.08
CA LEU A 371 8.91 14.09 15.24
C LEU A 371 9.40 14.85 16.48
N ALA A 372 10.48 15.62 16.36
CA ALA A 372 11.01 16.43 17.47
C ALA A 372 10.03 17.51 17.94
N SER A 373 9.27 18.12 17.01
CA SER A 373 8.26 19.13 17.37
C SER A 373 7.06 18.51 18.09
N ALA A 374 6.61 17.32 17.64
CA ALA A 374 5.55 16.58 18.30
C ALA A 374 5.97 16.14 19.71
N ASP A 375 7.20 15.65 19.88
CA ASP A 375 7.75 15.28 21.19
C ASP A 375 7.78 16.47 22.16
N ARG A 376 8.29 17.62 21.70
CA ARG A 376 8.29 18.85 22.51
C ARG A 376 6.88 19.29 22.89
N ALA A 377 5.93 19.24 21.95
CA ALA A 377 4.55 19.61 22.21
C ALA A 377 3.88 18.68 23.23
N TYR A 378 4.13 17.37 23.12
CA TYR A 378 3.62 16.37 24.05
C TYR A 378 4.20 16.57 25.47
N LEU A 379 5.52 16.70 25.60
CA LEU A 379 6.18 16.94 26.89
C LEU A 379 5.72 18.23 27.56
N ALA A 380 5.48 19.29 26.77
CA ALA A 380 4.95 20.56 27.29
C ALA A 380 3.49 20.46 27.77
N GLN A 381 2.72 19.47 27.29
CA GLN A 381 1.37 19.19 27.80
C GLN A 381 1.42 18.31 29.05
N THR A 382 2.26 17.27 29.07
CA THR A 382 2.33 16.34 30.19
C THR A 382 3.09 16.88 31.39
N GLY A 383 4.09 17.76 31.18
CA GLY A 383 4.84 18.41 32.27
C GLY A 383 4.12 19.60 32.91
N LYS A 384 2.88 19.89 32.51
CA LYS A 384 2.00 20.90 33.13
C LYS A 384 0.94 20.30 34.06
N ASN A 385 0.88 18.97 34.16
CA ASN A 385 0.16 18.22 35.18
C ASN A 385 1.16 17.70 36.21
#